data_AF-A0A1C3NTK2-F1
#
_entry.id   AF-A0A1C3NTK2-F1
#
_cell.length_a   1.000
_cell.length_b   1.000
_cell.length_c   1.000
_cell.angle_alpha   90.00
_cell.angle_beta   90.00
_cell.angle_gamma   90.00
#
_symmetry.space_group_name_H-M   'P 1'
#
loop_
_entity.id
_entity.type
_entity.pdbx_description
1 polymer ?
#
loop_
_entity_poly.entity_id
_entity_poly.type
_entity_poly.pdbx_seq_one_letter_code
_entity_poly.pdbx_strand_id
1 'polypeptide(L)'
;MAGRCVLETAAREIDADPDDAGGSARRRALQVRATIEAGAAEVIDLVGRALGPGPLCSDRGYARRVADLGFYLRHSHVENDLEALAGVVLDDLDPFWW
;
A
#
# COMPACT_ATOMS: atom_id res chain seq x y z
N MET A 1 3.55 -7.83 -9.15
CA MET A 1 4.90 -7.29 -9.45
C MET A 1 5.04 -5.81 -9.06
N ALA A 2 4.01 -4.98 -9.25
CA ALA A 2 4.02 -3.57 -8.84
C ALA A 2 4.36 -3.35 -7.35
N GLY A 3 3.78 -4.14 -6.44
CA GLY A 3 4.06 -4.03 -5.00
C GLY A 3 5.53 -4.25 -4.61
N ARG A 4 6.20 -5.24 -5.21
CA ARG A 4 7.64 -5.44 -4.98
C ARG A 4 8.46 -4.27 -5.53
N CYS A 5 8.12 -3.81 -6.74
CA CYS A 5 8.82 -2.69 -7.37
C CYS A 5 8.73 -1.42 -6.51
N VAL A 6 7.53 -1.05 -6.05
CA VAL A 6 7.34 0.17 -5.24
C VAL A 6 8.06 0.09 -3.90
N LEU A 7 8.12 -1.09 -3.26
CA LEU A 7 8.87 -1.30 -2.02
C LEU A 7 10.38 -1.19 -2.23
N GLU A 8 10.91 -1.82 -3.28
CA GLU A 8 12.34 -1.74 -3.58
C GLU A 8 12.78 -0.33 -3.96
N THR A 9 11.97 0.38 -4.75
CA THR A 9 12.23 1.79 -5.10
C THR A 9 12.19 2.65 -3.84
N ALA A 10 11.17 2.49 -2.99
CA ALA A 10 11.06 3.27 -1.76
C ALA A 10 12.25 3.01 -0.81
N ALA A 11 12.71 1.77 -0.69
CA ALA A 11 13.89 1.43 0.11
C ALA A 11 15.14 2.14 -0.43
N ARG A 12 15.41 2.05 -1.74
CA ARG A 12 16.56 2.72 -2.37
C ARG A 12 16.53 4.24 -2.16
N GLU A 13 15.36 4.85 -2.27
CA GLU A 13 15.23 6.30 -2.10
C GLU A 13 15.34 6.73 -0.63
N ILE A 14 14.92 5.91 0.34
CA ILE A 14 15.16 6.16 1.77
C ILE A 14 16.65 6.02 2.09
N ASP A 15 17.32 4.99 1.56
CA ASP A 15 18.76 4.80 1.76
C ASP A 15 19.58 5.97 1.18
N ALA A 16 19.08 6.59 0.10
CA ALA A 16 19.72 7.72 -0.56
C ALA A 16 19.48 9.07 0.13
N ASP A 17 18.37 9.23 0.84
CA ASP A 17 17.99 10.45 1.57
C ASP A 17 17.41 10.09 2.96
N PRO A 18 18.25 9.60 3.89
CA PRO A 18 17.79 9.09 5.19
C PRO A 18 17.21 10.17 6.10
N ASP A 19 17.64 11.42 5.91
CA ASP A 19 17.20 12.58 6.70
C ASP A 19 16.01 13.32 6.06
N ASP A 20 15.46 12.79 4.96
CA ASP A 20 14.37 13.40 4.17
C ASP A 20 14.65 14.87 3.80
N ALA A 21 15.89 15.20 3.44
CA ALA A 21 16.28 16.54 3.03
C ALA A 21 15.50 17.00 1.78
N GLY A 22 15.05 16.06 0.95
CA GLY A 22 14.20 16.30 -0.20
C GLY A 22 12.69 16.41 0.11
N GLY A 23 12.26 16.22 1.36
CA GLY A 23 10.87 16.36 1.79
C GLY A 23 9.86 15.39 1.14
N SER A 24 10.35 14.28 0.56
CA SER A 24 9.56 13.37 -0.26
C SER A 24 9.16 12.08 0.46
N ALA A 25 9.68 11.83 1.67
CA ALA A 25 9.45 10.59 2.40
C ALA A 25 7.97 10.37 2.70
N ARG A 26 7.23 11.43 3.05
CA ARG A 26 5.78 11.33 3.29
C ARG A 26 5.02 10.89 2.04
N ARG A 27 5.29 11.53 0.89
CA ARG A 27 4.67 11.18 -0.41
C ARG A 27 4.94 9.72 -0.75
N ARG A 28 6.21 9.30 -0.66
CA ARG A 28 6.66 7.93 -0.91
C ARG A 28 5.95 6.93 -0.02
N ALA A 29 5.87 7.18 1.29
CA ALA A 29 5.21 6.30 2.24
C ALA A 29 3.72 6.12 1.92
N LEU A 30 3.03 7.20 1.55
CA LEU A 30 1.62 7.17 1.14
C LEU A 30 1.43 6.37 -0.15
N GLN A 31 2.29 6.59 -1.17
CA GLN A 31 2.25 5.84 -2.43
C GLN A 31 2.47 4.34 -2.23
N VAL A 32 3.46 3.96 -1.42
CA VAL A 32 3.72 2.55 -1.08
C VAL A 32 2.51 1.94 -0.40
N ARG A 33 1.96 2.61 0.63
CA ARG A 33 0.81 2.10 1.39
C ARG A 33 -0.39 1.87 0.48
N ALA A 34 -0.78 2.86 -0.32
CA ALA A 34 -1.90 2.74 -1.26
C ALA A 34 -1.70 1.60 -2.27
N THR A 35 -0.49 1.47 -2.83
CA THR A 35 -0.19 0.43 -3.84
C THR A 35 -0.23 -0.97 -3.26
N ILE A 36 0.38 -1.17 -2.08
CA ILE A 36 0.42 -2.49 -1.42
C ILE A 36 -0.96 -2.91 -0.96
N GLU A 37 -1.73 -1.97 -0.42
CA GLU A 37 -3.09 -2.21 0.01
C GLU A 37 -4.01 -2.65 -1.11
N ALA A 38 -4.04 -1.88 -2.21
CA ALA A 38 -4.86 -2.22 -3.37
C ALA A 38 -4.51 -3.62 -3.91
N GLY A 39 -3.21 -3.93 -4.02
CA GLY A 39 -2.76 -5.24 -4.48
C GLY A 39 -3.09 -6.38 -3.50
N ALA A 40 -2.97 -6.16 -2.19
CA ALA A 40 -3.30 -7.15 -1.18
C ALA A 40 -4.80 -7.46 -1.13
N ALA A 41 -5.64 -6.42 -1.21
CA ALA A 41 -7.09 -6.55 -1.28
C ALA A 41 -7.49 -7.36 -2.53
N GLU A 42 -6.95 -7.01 -3.70
CA GLU A 42 -7.20 -7.72 -4.96
C GLU A 42 -6.82 -9.21 -4.87
N VAL A 43 -5.65 -9.53 -4.28
CA VAL A 43 -5.20 -10.91 -4.13
C VAL A 43 -6.11 -11.72 -3.21
N ILE A 44 -6.51 -11.17 -2.04
CA ILE A 44 -7.45 -11.85 -1.14
C ILE A 44 -8.75 -12.17 -1.87
N ASP A 45 -9.28 -11.19 -2.59
CA ASP A 45 -10.53 -11.29 -3.33
C ASP A 45 -10.47 -12.33 -4.46
N LEU A 46 -9.43 -12.26 -5.29
CA LEU A 46 -9.24 -13.14 -6.43
C LEU A 46 -9.05 -14.59 -5.97
N VAL A 47 -8.20 -14.81 -4.97
CA VAL A 47 -7.93 -16.16 -4.46
C VAL A 47 -9.17 -16.72 -3.76
N GLY A 48 -9.90 -15.89 -3.00
CA GLY A 48 -11.17 -16.29 -2.39
C GLY A 48 -12.20 -16.76 -3.41
N ARG A 49 -12.34 -16.05 -4.54
CA ARG A 49 -13.22 -16.47 -5.65
C ARG A 49 -12.72 -17.71 -6.37
N ALA A 50 -11.41 -17.82 -6.61
CA ALA A 50 -10.83 -18.92 -7.37
C ALA A 50 -10.84 -20.26 -6.62
N LEU A 51 -10.60 -20.23 -5.30
CA LEU A 51 -10.51 -21.44 -4.48
C LEU A 51 -11.80 -21.77 -3.72
N GLY A 52 -12.71 -20.82 -3.61
CA GLY A 52 -13.90 -20.95 -2.77
C GLY A 52 -13.56 -21.05 -1.27
N PRO A 53 -14.53 -21.45 -0.43
CA PRO A 53 -14.35 -21.47 1.03
C PRO A 53 -13.47 -22.64 1.53
N GLY A 54 -13.21 -23.65 0.69
CA GLY A 54 -12.56 -24.90 1.09
C GLY A 54 -11.25 -24.69 1.87
N PRO A 55 -10.26 -23.97 1.33
CA PRO A 55 -8.98 -23.74 2.01
C PRO A 55 -9.09 -22.96 3.32
N LEU A 56 -10.11 -22.11 3.49
CA LEU A 56 -10.34 -21.40 4.76
C LEU A 56 -10.74 -22.36 5.89
N CYS A 57 -11.37 -23.49 5.55
CA CYS A 57 -11.80 -24.49 6.52
C CYS A 57 -10.76 -25.60 6.74
N SER A 58 -9.98 -25.94 5.70
CA SER A 58 -9.06 -27.09 5.72
C SER A 58 -7.60 -26.73 5.93
N ASP A 59 -7.17 -25.49 5.63
CA ASP A 59 -5.80 -25.01 5.84
C ASP A 59 -5.79 -23.86 6.86
N ARG A 60 -5.39 -24.21 8.09
CA ARG A 60 -5.25 -23.25 9.20
C ARG A 60 -4.24 -22.14 8.89
N GLY A 61 -3.16 -22.46 8.18
CA GLY A 61 -2.12 -21.50 7.83
C GLY A 61 -2.62 -20.48 6.81
N TYR A 62 -3.34 -20.94 5.81
CA TYR A 62 -4.02 -20.08 4.85
C TYR A 62 -5.07 -19.18 5.53
N ALA A 63 -5.96 -19.77 6.33
CA ALA A 63 -6.99 -19.02 7.05
C ALA A 63 -6.40 -17.93 7.96
N ARG A 64 -5.30 -18.23 8.66
CA ARG A 64 -4.58 -17.26 9.49
C ARG A 64 -4.02 -16.10 8.66
N ARG A 65 -3.33 -16.39 7.55
CA ARG A 65 -2.76 -15.34 6.67
C ARG A 65 -3.83 -14.40 6.11
N VAL A 66 -4.96 -14.95 5.66
CA VAL A 66 -6.07 -14.15 5.12
C VAL A 66 -6.70 -13.28 6.23
N ALA A 67 -6.91 -13.84 7.41
CA ALA A 67 -7.48 -13.10 8.55
C ALA A 67 -6.54 -11.98 9.01
N ASP A 68 -5.25 -12.28 9.19
CA ASP A 68 -4.26 -11.32 9.67
C ASP A 68 -4.04 -10.20 8.65
N LEU A 69 -3.92 -10.53 7.36
CA LEU A 69 -3.80 -9.52 6.30
C LEU A 69 -5.08 -8.68 6.18
N GLY A 70 -6.26 -9.29 6.23
CA GLY A 70 -7.53 -8.57 6.20
C GLY A 70 -7.72 -7.65 7.41
N PHE A 71 -7.21 -8.03 8.58
CA PHE A 71 -7.17 -7.16 9.76
C PHE A 71 -6.21 -5.99 9.56
N TYR A 72 -5.03 -6.24 9.00
CA TYR A 72 -4.03 -5.20 8.74
C TYR A 72 -4.55 -4.15 7.76
N LEU A 73 -5.19 -4.56 6.65
CA LEU A 73 -5.76 -3.63 5.67
C LEU A 73 -6.82 -2.70 6.30
N ARG A 74 -7.60 -3.18 7.27
CA ARG A 74 -8.58 -2.35 7.97
C ARG A 74 -7.98 -1.30 8.91
N HIS A 75 -6.68 -1.39 9.23
CA HIS A 75 -5.98 -0.35 9.99
C HIS A 75 -5.49 0.78 9.10
N SER A 76 -5.43 0.55 7.79
CA SER A 76 -5.17 1.62 6.84
C SER A 76 -6.41 2.50 6.69
N HIS A 77 -6.21 3.80 6.78
CA HIS A 77 -7.24 4.78 6.45
C HIS A 77 -7.09 5.16 4.97
N VAL A 78 -7.24 4.18 4.06
CA VAL A 78 -6.95 4.35 2.62
C VAL A 78 -7.51 5.64 2.06
N GLU A 79 -8.75 5.98 2.39
CA GLU A 79 -9.40 7.19 1.89
C GLU A 79 -8.70 8.45 2.41
N ASN A 80 -8.42 8.54 3.72
CA ASN A 80 -7.66 9.64 4.30
C ASN A 80 -6.20 9.68 3.79
N ASP A 81 -5.62 8.52 3.48
CA ASP A 81 -4.26 8.39 2.98
C ASP A 81 -4.16 8.81 1.51
N LEU A 82 -5.18 8.51 0.71
CA LEU A 82 -5.30 8.97 -0.67
C LEU A 82 -5.57 10.49 -0.71
N GLU A 83 -6.40 11.02 0.19
CA GLU A 83 -6.59 12.46 0.34
C GLU A 83 -5.29 13.16 0.76
N ALA A 84 -4.57 12.62 1.74
CA ALA A 84 -3.27 13.14 2.14
C ALA A 84 -2.24 13.06 1.00
N LEU A 85 -2.27 12.00 0.19
CA LEU A 85 -1.40 11.86 -0.98
C LEU A 85 -1.75 12.90 -2.05
N ALA A 86 -3.04 13.10 -2.32
CA ALA A 86 -3.50 14.13 -3.25
C ALA A 86 -3.07 15.52 -2.78
N GLY A 87 -3.19 15.82 -1.48
CA GLY A 87 -2.69 17.07 -0.90
C GLY A 87 -1.19 17.26 -1.13
N VAL A 88 -0.36 16.26 -0.84
CA VAL A 88 1.09 16.34 -1.06
C VAL A 88 1.44 16.51 -2.54
N VAL A 89 0.74 15.82 -3.44
CA VAL A 89 0.95 15.98 -4.89
C VAL A 89 0.56 17.39 -5.35
N LEU A 90 -0.53 17.95 -4.82
CA LEU A 90 -0.95 19.31 -5.15
C LEU A 90 -0.03 20.38 -4.57
N ASP A 91 0.55 20.15 -3.40
CA ASP A 91 1.55 21.05 -2.80
C ASP A 91 2.90 21.01 -3.54
N ASP A 92 3.32 19.84 -4.05
CA ASP A 92 4.51 19.67 -4.91
C ASP A 92 4.31 20.34 -6.29
N LEU A 93 3.06 20.49 -6.73
CA LEU A 93 2.68 21.26 -7.92
C LEU A 93 2.53 22.74 -7.52
N ASP A 94 3.65 23.43 -7.27
CA ASP A 94 3.68 24.90 -7.11
C ASP A 94 2.72 25.58 -8.13
N PRO A 95 1.80 26.48 -7.70
CA PRO A 95 0.76 27.03 -8.56
C PRO A 95 1.33 28.08 -9.53
N PHE A 96 2.07 27.63 -10.54
CA PHE A 96 2.53 28.44 -11.67
C PHE A 96 1.57 28.35 -12.88
N TRP A 97 0.34 27.88 -12.67
CA TRP A 97 -0.69 27.74 -13.71
C TRP A 97 -1.95 28.62 -13.47
N TRP A 98 -1.75 29.77 -12.84
CA TRP A 98 -2.50 31.03 -13.00
C TRP A 98 -1.54 32.21 -12.85
#